data_AF-K0XC49-F1
#
_entry.id   AF-K0XC49-F1
#
_cell.length_a   1.000
_cell.length_b   1.000
_cell.length_c   1.000
_cell.angle_alpha   90.00
_cell.angle_beta   90.00
_cell.angle_gamma   90.00
#
_symmetry.space_group_name_H-M   'P 1'
#
loop_
_entity.id
_entity.type
_entity.pdbx_description
1 polymer ?
#
loop_
_entity_poly.entity_id
_entity_poly.type
_entity_poly.pdbx_seq_one_letter_code
_entity_poly.pdbx_strand_id
1 'polypeptide(L)'
;MSCRCGDIRRCRTDIRKIRAAITKMEGLRGIDSTIRSDLSSIGGDNSMYMTPFNIGNIAETESQMHREIELQTSNIISRLRDEIDYLNDELEDMRDEDYDYHHRDDD
;
A
#
# COMPACT_ATOMS: atom_id res chain seq x y z
N MET A 1 20.13 27.36 -15.36
CA MET A 1 19.22 26.21 -15.11
C MET A 1 19.51 25.13 -16.14
N SER A 2 19.20 23.86 -15.87
CA SER A 2 19.41 22.74 -16.79
C SER A 2 18.07 22.02 -17.02
N CYS A 3 17.87 21.46 -18.21
CA CYS A 3 16.69 20.66 -18.55
C CYS A 3 16.43 19.54 -17.52
N ARG A 4 15.19 19.47 -17.01
CA ARG A 4 14.68 18.51 -16.01
C ARG A 4 13.80 17.42 -16.60
N CYS A 5 13.61 17.37 -17.92
CA CYS A 5 12.87 16.30 -18.62
C CYS A 5 13.20 14.88 -18.13
N GLY A 6 14.48 14.61 -17.83
CA GLY A 6 14.94 13.32 -17.30
C GLY A 6 14.42 13.01 -15.90
N ASP A 7 14.45 13.99 -15.00
CA ASP A 7 14.01 13.86 -13.61
C ASP A 7 12.49 13.80 -13.51
N ILE A 8 11.78 14.62 -14.30
CA ILE A 8 10.32 14.54 -14.50
C ILE A 8 9.89 13.13 -14.92
N ARG A 9 10.63 12.51 -15.86
CA ARG A 9 10.34 11.15 -16.32
C ARG A 9 10.57 10.10 -15.22
N ARG A 10 11.62 10.25 -14.42
CA ARG A 10 11.91 9.36 -13.28
C ARG A 10 10.84 9.47 -12.21
N CYS A 11 10.50 10.69 -11.79
CA CYS A 11 9.45 10.93 -10.79
C CYS A 11 8.10 10.34 -11.22
N ARG A 12 7.67 10.56 -12.48
CA ARG A 12 6.46 9.90 -13.03
C ARG A 12 6.52 8.37 -12.99
N THR A 13 7.71 7.80 -13.18
CA THR A 13 7.91 6.35 -13.12
C THR A 13 7.81 5.84 -11.69
N ASP A 14 8.35 6.57 -10.73
CA ASP A 14 8.32 6.19 -9.31
C ASP A 14 6.90 6.32 -8.73
N ILE A 15 6.16 7.38 -9.07
CA ILE A 15 4.72 7.50 -8.76
C ILE A 15 3.95 6.27 -9.27
N ARG A 16 4.21 5.81 -10.51
CA ARG A 16 3.55 4.61 -11.06
C ARG A 16 3.89 3.34 -10.29
N LYS A 17 5.16 3.16 -9.89
CA LYS A 17 5.59 2.00 -9.09
C LYS A 17 4.92 2.01 -7.71
N ILE A 18 4.84 3.17 -7.06
CA ILE A 18 4.19 3.31 -5.75
C ILE A 18 2.70 3.00 -5.85
N ARG A 19 1.99 3.51 -6.88
CA ARG A 19 0.59 3.15 -7.15
C ARG A 19 0.42 1.64 -7.32
N ALA A 20 1.29 0.98 -8.09
CA ALA A 20 1.26 -0.47 -8.25
C ALA A 20 1.51 -1.22 -6.93
N ALA A 21 2.38 -0.70 -6.06
CA ALA A 21 2.61 -1.25 -4.73
C ALA A 21 1.36 -1.14 -3.84
N ILE A 22 0.67 0.01 -3.84
CA ILE A 22 -0.59 0.21 -3.11
C ILE A 22 -1.63 -0.84 -3.54
N THR A 23 -1.84 -1.03 -4.84
CA THR A 23 -2.80 -2.04 -5.34
C THR A 23 -2.45 -3.44 -4.86
N LYS A 24 -1.16 -3.82 -4.81
CA LYS A 24 -0.74 -5.11 -4.28
C LYS A 24 -1.01 -5.25 -2.78
N MET A 25 -0.74 -4.20 -2.00
CA MET A 25 -1.01 -4.20 -0.55
C MET A 25 -2.50 -4.30 -0.25
N GLU A 26 -3.34 -3.58 -0.99
CA GLU A 26 -4.80 -3.68 -0.88
C GLU A 26 -5.29 -5.10 -1.21
N GLY A 27 -4.71 -5.74 -2.23
CA GLY A 27 -4.96 -7.14 -2.55
C GLY A 27 -4.57 -8.11 -1.43
N LEU A 28 -3.39 -7.92 -0.82
CA LEU A 28 -2.93 -8.74 0.31
C LEU A 28 -3.87 -8.63 1.52
N ARG A 29 -4.33 -7.42 1.84
CA ARG A 29 -5.33 -7.21 2.90
C ARG A 29 -6.64 -7.95 2.63
N GLY A 30 -7.06 -7.99 1.37
CA GLY A 30 -8.23 -8.76 0.93
C GLY A 30 -8.05 -10.26 1.16
N ILE A 31 -6.90 -10.81 0.74
CA ILE A 31 -6.57 -12.23 0.94
C ILE A 31 -6.54 -12.58 2.43
N ASP A 32 -5.90 -11.76 3.25
CA ASP A 32 -5.83 -11.97 4.71
C ASP A 32 -7.22 -11.97 5.36
N SER A 33 -8.12 -11.09 4.90
CA SER A 33 -9.52 -11.07 5.35
C SER A 33 -10.28 -12.35 4.97
N THR A 34 -10.02 -12.90 3.78
CA THR A 34 -10.58 -14.19 3.35
C THR A 34 -10.04 -15.34 4.20
N ILE A 35 -8.72 -15.38 4.45
CA ILE A 35 -8.10 -16.41 5.29
C ILE A 35 -8.71 -16.40 6.69
N ARG A 36 -8.88 -15.23 7.32
CA ARG A 36 -9.56 -15.12 8.62
C ARG A 36 -10.96 -15.71 8.59
N SER A 37 -11.73 -15.38 7.56
CA SER A 37 -13.10 -15.87 7.40
C SER A 37 -13.14 -17.39 7.28
N ASP A 38 -12.26 -17.97 6.45
CA ASP A 38 -12.17 -19.41 6.23
C ASP A 38 -11.73 -20.14 7.52
N LEU A 39 -10.73 -19.61 8.23
CA LEU A 39 -10.27 -20.15 9.51
C LEU A 39 -11.36 -20.08 10.60
N SER A 40 -12.12 -18.98 10.64
CA SER A 40 -13.25 -18.84 11.56
C SER A 40 -14.35 -19.86 11.27
N SER A 41 -14.65 -20.11 9.98
CA SER A 41 -15.62 -21.14 9.57
C SER A 41 -15.16 -22.53 9.99
N ILE A 42 -13.89 -22.89 9.68
CA ILE A 42 -13.31 -24.18 10.05
C ILE A 42 -13.30 -24.37 11.57
N GLY A 43 -12.99 -23.32 12.33
CA GLY A 43 -13.04 -23.34 13.79
C GLY A 43 -14.45 -23.59 14.33
N GLY A 44 -15.45 -22.94 13.73
CA GLY A 44 -16.87 -23.16 14.02
C GLY A 44 -17.29 -24.61 13.74
N ASP A 45 -17.01 -25.10 12.54
CA ASP A 45 -17.36 -26.46 12.11
C ASP A 45 -16.67 -27.53 12.97
N ASN A 46 -15.38 -27.35 13.30
CA ASN A 46 -14.62 -28.30 14.11
C ASN A 46 -14.92 -28.22 15.62
N SER A 47 -15.50 -27.12 16.12
CA SER A 47 -15.92 -27.02 17.52
C SER A 47 -16.96 -28.07 17.91
N MET A 48 -17.70 -28.61 16.91
CA MET A 48 -18.61 -29.74 17.09
C MET A 48 -17.91 -31.11 17.18
N TYR A 49 -16.63 -31.22 16.77
CA TYR A 49 -15.94 -32.50 16.58
C TYR A 49 -14.57 -32.64 17.29
N MET A 50 -13.97 -31.54 17.79
CA MET A 50 -12.70 -31.54 18.54
C MET A 50 -12.88 -31.12 20.00
N THR A 51 -11.97 -31.54 20.88
CA THR A 51 -12.00 -31.16 22.30
C THR A 51 -11.85 -29.64 22.49
N PRO A 52 -12.59 -29.02 23.44
CA PRO A 52 -12.76 -27.55 23.51
C PRO A 52 -11.49 -26.72 23.79
N PHE A 53 -10.37 -27.34 24.16
CA PHE A 53 -9.27 -26.63 24.82
C PHE A 53 -8.33 -25.89 23.86
N ASN A 54 -8.22 -26.30 22.60
CA ASN A 54 -7.25 -25.73 21.66
C ASN A 54 -7.87 -24.72 20.68
N ILE A 55 -9.19 -24.80 20.42
CA ILE A 55 -9.87 -23.94 19.44
C ILE A 55 -9.93 -22.48 19.90
N GLY A 56 -10.21 -22.22 21.19
CA GLY A 56 -10.27 -20.87 21.74
C GLY A 56 -8.95 -20.11 21.59
N ASN A 57 -7.84 -20.74 21.98
CA ASN A 57 -6.50 -20.13 21.88
C ASN A 57 -6.08 -19.90 20.42
N ILE A 58 -6.43 -20.81 19.51
CA ILE A 58 -6.14 -20.65 18.08
C ILE A 58 -6.94 -19.46 17.51
N ALA A 59 -8.24 -19.37 17.81
CA ALA A 59 -9.08 -18.27 17.34
C ALA A 59 -8.63 -16.91 17.86
N GLU A 60 -8.22 -16.84 19.13
CA GLU A 60 -7.70 -15.61 19.74
C GLU A 60 -6.37 -15.19 19.09
N THR A 61 -5.45 -16.14 18.92
CA THR A 61 -4.15 -15.88 18.28
C THR A 61 -4.33 -15.43 16.83
N GLU A 62 -5.20 -16.08 16.07
CA GLU A 62 -5.52 -15.71 14.68
C GLU A 62 -6.14 -14.31 14.63
N SER A 63 -7.09 -14.00 15.50
CA SER A 63 -7.71 -12.66 15.58
C SER A 63 -6.69 -11.56 15.90
N GLN A 64 -5.72 -11.85 16.78
CA GLN A 64 -4.64 -10.92 17.11
C GLN A 64 -3.71 -10.70 15.91
N MET A 65 -3.29 -11.78 15.24
CA MET A 65 -2.44 -11.71 14.05
C MET A 65 -3.11 -10.93 12.92
N HIS A 66 -4.39 -11.19 12.64
CA HIS A 66 -5.14 -10.47 11.62
C HIS A 66 -5.21 -8.96 11.91
N ARG A 67 -5.47 -8.56 13.17
CA ARG A 67 -5.45 -7.14 13.55
C ARG A 67 -4.08 -6.49 13.33
N GLU A 68 -3.00 -7.21 13.64
CA GLU A 68 -1.65 -6.73 13.42
C GLU A 68 -1.34 -6.55 11.94
N ILE A 69 -1.71 -7.53 11.10
CA ILE A 69 -1.56 -7.45 9.64
C ILE A 69 -2.39 -6.29 9.07
N GLU A 70 -3.64 -6.13 9.51
CA GLU A 70 -4.52 -5.05 9.08
C GLU A 70 -3.94 -3.67 9.42
N LEU A 71 -3.42 -3.50 10.64
CA LEU A 71 -2.79 -2.27 11.10
C LEU A 71 -1.51 -1.96 10.31
N GLN A 72 -0.60 -2.94 10.18
CA GLN A 72 0.65 -2.76 9.45
C GLN A 72 0.39 -2.45 7.98
N THR A 73 -0.53 -3.17 7.35
CA THR A 73 -0.89 -2.96 5.94
C THR A 73 -1.48 -1.58 5.72
N SER A 74 -2.37 -1.13 6.62
CA SER A 74 -2.97 0.20 6.54
C SER A 74 -1.93 1.31 6.73
N ASN A 75 -0.99 1.15 7.66
CA ASN A 75 0.11 2.09 7.86
C ASN A 75 1.03 2.17 6.63
N ILE A 76 1.36 1.04 6.01
CA ILE A 76 2.16 1.01 4.77
C ILE A 76 1.43 1.74 3.65
N ILE A 77 0.13 1.46 3.45
CA ILE A 77 -0.68 2.13 2.42
C ILE A 77 -0.73 3.64 2.68
N SER A 78 -0.91 4.08 3.92
CA SER A 78 -0.91 5.51 4.27
C SER A 78 0.41 6.17 3.85
N ARG A 79 1.54 5.60 4.27
CA ARG A 79 2.87 6.15 3.92
C ARG A 79 3.12 6.21 2.42
N LEU A 80 2.65 5.22 1.67
CA LEU A 80 2.77 5.21 0.21
C LEU A 80 1.87 6.27 -0.45
N ARG A 81 0.74 6.64 0.17
CA ARG A 81 -0.11 7.74 -0.30
C ARG A 81 0.55 9.09 -0.02
N ASP A 82 1.07 9.28 1.19
CA ASP A 82 1.82 10.49 1.55
C ASP A 82 3.01 10.72 0.61
N GLU A 83 3.73 9.64 0.25
CA GLU A 83 4.83 9.71 -0.72
C GLU A 83 4.37 10.07 -2.15
N ILE A 84 3.19 9.59 -2.57
CA ILE A 84 2.61 9.99 -3.86
C ILE A 84 2.30 11.48 -3.86
N ASP A 85 1.75 12.01 -2.78
CA ASP A 85 1.39 13.42 -2.67
C ASP A 85 2.65 14.28 -2.74
N TYR A 86 3.69 13.94 -1.96
CA TYR A 86 5.00 14.60 -2.03
C TYR A 86 5.60 14.58 -3.44
N LEU A 87 5.61 13.42 -4.11
CA LEU A 87 6.16 13.31 -5.46
C LEU A 87 5.32 14.05 -6.51
N ASN A 88 4.01 14.22 -6.32
CA ASN A 88 3.19 15.01 -7.23
C ASN A 88 3.53 16.50 -7.09
N ASP A 89 3.73 16.99 -5.87
CA ASP A 89 4.14 18.37 -5.60
C ASP A 89 5.51 18.64 -6.24
N GLU A 90 6.50 17.77 -5.99
CA GLU A 90 7.83 17.89 -6.59
C GLU A 90 7.80 17.82 -8.12
N LEU A 91 6.90 17.01 -8.69
CA LEU A 91 6.70 16.91 -10.13
C LEU A 91 6.12 18.19 -10.74
N GLU A 92 5.29 18.92 -10.00
CA GLU A 92 4.74 20.21 -10.41
C GLU A 92 5.86 21.26 -10.43
N ASP A 93 6.61 21.39 -9.34
CA ASP A 93 7.76 22.30 -9.25
C ASP A 93 8.79 22.05 -10.37
N MET A 94 9.12 20.78 -10.63
CA MET A 94 10.03 20.42 -11.72
C MET A 94 9.50 20.79 -13.10
N ARG A 95 8.18 20.72 -13.34
CA ARG A 95 7.60 21.09 -14.63
C ARG A 95 7.63 22.58 -14.86
N ASP A 96 7.38 23.37 -13.82
CA ASP A 96 7.42 24.84 -13.91
C ASP A 96 8.85 25.30 -14.19
N GLU A 97 9.85 24.74 -13.51
CA GLU A 97 11.25 25.03 -13.78
C GLU A 97 11.69 24.63 -15.19
N ASP A 98 11.25 23.47 -15.69
CA ASP A 98 11.57 22.98 -17.04
C ASP A 98 10.87 23.83 -18.12
N TYR A 99 9.64 24.26 -17.87
CA TYR A 99 8.90 25.18 -18.74
C TYR A 99 9.67 26.51 -18.87
N ASP A 100 10.01 27.14 -17.74
CA ASP A 100 10.79 28.39 -17.72
C ASP A 100 12.14 28.23 -18.44
N TYR A 101 12.82 27.10 -18.25
CA TYR A 101 14.08 26.83 -18.91
C TYR A 101 13.93 26.74 -20.44
N HIS A 102 12.91 26.04 -20.92
CA HIS A 102 12.70 25.82 -22.35
C HIS A 102 12.11 27.04 -23.09
N HIS A 103 11.56 28.03 -22.39
CA HIS A 103 10.98 29.25 -22.98
C HIS A 103 11.85 30.50 -22.76
N ARG A 104 13.05 30.36 -22.15
CA ARG A 104 13.99 31.48 -21.94
C ARG A 104 14.95 31.74 -23.10
N ASP A 105 15.03 30.84 -24.08
CA ASP A 105 15.95 30.93 -25.24
C ASP A 105 15.25 31.36 -26.55
N ASP A 106 13.98 31.79 -26.50
CA ASP A 106 13.16 32.22 -27.66
C ASP A 106 13.07 33.76 -27.85
N ASP A 107 13.92 34.55 -27.15
CA ASP A 107 14.10 36.02 -27.34
C ASP A 107 15.51 36.35 -27.86
#